data_AF-A0A554S7L5-F1
#
_entry.id   AF-A0A554S7L5-F1
#
_cell.length_a   1.000
_cell.length_b   1.000
_cell.length_c   1.000
_cell.angle_alpha   90.00
_cell.angle_beta   90.00
_cell.angle_gamma   90.00
#
_symmetry.space_group_name_H-M   'P 1'
#
loop_
_entity.id
_entity.type
_entity.pdbx_description
1 polymer ?
#
loop_
_entity_poly.entity_id
_entity_poly.type
_entity_poly.pdbx_seq_one_letter_code
_entity_poly.pdbx_strand_id
1 'polypeptide(L)'
;MGIRYYAYQVEPHFIGLARHDPSLFLSADPSTGGASRSDGSIVGLDQRRRQLYRLTTGGAEPRPSSRLFAGDARHPGDDASWVPCIRVLEPDEVSEIAADLVLVGEKDVCAMFRDEEIAGVMAFLTRVQHFVVDTARAGNGIVYLIG
;
A
#
# COMPACT_ATOMS: atom_id res chain seq x y z
N MET A 1 -0.79 -14.61 -14.76
CA MET A 1 -1.42 -13.32 -14.37
C MET A 1 -0.53 -12.72 -13.30
N GLY A 2 -0.16 -11.44 -13.44
CA GLY A 2 0.78 -10.79 -12.53
C GLY A 2 0.15 -10.48 -11.18
N ILE A 3 0.99 -10.50 -10.14
CA ILE A 3 0.68 -10.07 -8.78
C ILE A 3 0.16 -8.63 -8.84
N ARG A 4 -0.93 -8.35 -8.14
CA ARG A 4 -1.56 -7.05 -8.03
C ARG A 4 -1.53 -6.57 -6.60
N TYR A 5 -1.26 -5.27 -6.45
CA TYR A 5 -1.40 -4.56 -5.18
C TYR A 5 -2.70 -3.78 -5.19
N TYR A 6 -3.49 -3.97 -4.15
CA TYR A 6 -4.71 -3.21 -3.87
C TYR A 6 -4.62 -2.62 -2.48
N ALA A 7 -4.93 -1.33 -2.32
CA ALA A 7 -5.08 -0.69 -1.02
C ALA A 7 -6.39 0.09 -0.96
N TYR A 8 -7.10 -0.06 0.16
CA TYR A 8 -8.43 0.51 0.39
C TYR A 8 -8.47 1.24 1.72
N GLN A 9 -9.19 2.36 1.76
CA GLN A 9 -9.48 3.07 3.01
C GLN A 9 -10.53 2.30 3.80
N VAL A 10 -10.36 2.27 5.13
CA VAL A 10 -11.30 1.66 6.06
C VAL A 10 -11.59 2.64 7.18
N GLU A 11 -12.86 2.92 7.44
CA GLU A 11 -13.25 3.82 8.51
C GLU A 11 -12.86 3.26 9.89
N PRO A 12 -12.49 4.12 10.86
CA PRO A 12 -11.88 3.67 12.12
C PRO A 12 -12.75 2.68 12.91
N HIS A 13 -14.07 2.82 12.86
CA HIS A 13 -15.02 1.91 13.52
C HIS A 13 -15.10 0.52 12.87
N PHE A 14 -14.61 0.35 11.64
CA PHE A 14 -14.50 -0.93 10.96
C PHE A 14 -13.11 -1.58 11.07
N ILE A 15 -12.11 -0.90 11.65
CA ILE A 15 -10.74 -1.43 11.73
C ILE A 15 -10.67 -2.72 12.55
N GLY A 16 -11.41 -2.81 13.65
CA GLY A 16 -11.52 -4.06 14.43
C GLY A 16 -12.07 -5.22 13.60
N LEU A 17 -13.10 -4.95 12.78
CA LEU A 17 -13.67 -5.95 11.87
C LEU A 17 -12.68 -6.32 10.76
N ALA A 18 -11.98 -5.34 10.18
CA ALA A 18 -10.96 -5.56 9.17
C ALA A 18 -9.79 -6.41 9.68
N ARG A 19 -9.39 -6.26 10.95
CA ARG A 19 -8.34 -7.09 11.56
C ARG A 19 -8.79 -8.54 11.74
N HIS A 20 -10.07 -8.75 12.04
CA HIS A 20 -10.64 -10.09 12.23
C HIS A 20 -10.92 -10.79 10.89
N ASP A 21 -11.52 -10.08 9.94
CA ASP A 21 -11.83 -10.60 8.61
C ASP A 21 -11.57 -9.52 7.53
N PRO A 22 -10.32 -9.39 7.06
CA PRO A 22 -9.97 -8.39 6.07
C PRO A 22 -10.56 -8.70 4.69
N SER A 23 -11.01 -9.94 4.44
CA SER A 23 -11.59 -10.33 3.15
C SER A 23 -12.88 -9.58 2.83
N LEU A 24 -13.61 -9.13 3.87
CA LEU A 24 -14.82 -8.32 3.74
C LEU A 24 -14.57 -6.95 3.08
N PHE A 25 -13.34 -6.43 3.20
CA PHE A 25 -12.93 -5.13 2.66
C PHE A 25 -12.17 -5.27 1.32
N LEU A 26 -11.76 -6.48 1.00
CA LEU A 26 -11.01 -6.86 -0.18
C LEU A 26 -11.97 -7.49 -1.20
N SER A 27 -12.78 -6.65 -1.87
CA SER A 27 -13.61 -7.15 -2.97
C SER A 27 -12.73 -7.80 -4.03
N ALA A 28 -13.05 -9.04 -4.39
CA ALA A 28 -12.35 -9.81 -5.44
C ALA A 28 -12.43 -9.14 -6.82
N ASP A 29 -13.33 -8.17 -6.98
CA ASP A 29 -13.51 -7.41 -8.20
C ASP A 29 -13.60 -5.91 -7.88
N PRO A 30 -12.65 -5.06 -8.36
CA PRO A 30 -12.69 -3.62 -8.12
C PRO A 30 -13.92 -2.94 -8.76
N SER A 31 -14.64 -3.63 -9.65
CA SER A 31 -15.88 -3.15 -10.27
C SER A 31 -17.13 -3.34 -9.39
N THR A 32 -17.08 -4.28 -8.43
CA THR A 32 -18.21 -4.58 -7.55
C THR A 32 -17.95 -3.91 -6.21
N GLY A 33 -18.29 -2.61 -6.15
CA GLY A 33 -18.11 -1.78 -4.97
C GLY A 33 -18.79 -2.39 -3.74
N GLY A 34 -18.00 -2.91 -2.81
CA GLY A 34 -18.46 -3.29 -1.47
C GLY A 34 -18.87 -2.04 -0.68
N ALA A 35 -20.02 -2.12 -0.02
CA ALA A 35 -20.87 -1.02 0.45
C ALA A 35 -20.29 -0.06 1.51
N SER A 36 -18.98 0.00 1.73
CA SER A 36 -18.36 0.90 2.72
C SER A 36 -17.04 1.51 2.25
N ARG A 37 -16.83 1.62 0.93
CA ARG A 37 -15.62 2.20 0.35
C ARG A 37 -15.79 3.70 0.13
N SER A 38 -15.01 4.49 0.86
CA SER A 38 -14.64 5.83 0.40
C SER A 38 -13.86 5.70 -0.90
N ASP A 39 -14.09 6.58 -1.88
CA ASP A 39 -13.56 6.55 -3.27
C ASP A 39 -12.01 6.50 -3.41
N GLY A 40 -11.25 6.37 -2.32
CA GLY A 40 -9.81 6.17 -2.33
C GLY A 40 -9.43 4.69 -2.47
N SER A 41 -8.94 4.28 -3.64
CA SER A 41 -8.18 3.04 -3.76
C SER A 41 -6.94 3.20 -4.64
N ILE A 42 -5.88 2.47 -4.28
CA ILE A 42 -4.70 2.28 -5.14
C ILE A 42 -4.81 0.89 -5.75
N VAL A 43 -4.75 0.82 -7.08
CA VAL A 43 -4.86 -0.45 -7.83
C VAL A 43 -3.69 -0.59 -8.80
N GLY A 44 -3.05 -1.77 -8.79
CA GLY A 44 -2.39 -2.33 -9.98
C GLY A 44 -0.94 -1.91 -10.24
N LEU A 45 -0.08 -1.82 -9.23
CA LEU A 45 1.30 -1.32 -9.40
C LEU A 45 2.38 -2.16 -8.67
N ASP A 46 2.35 -3.49 -8.82
CA ASP A 46 3.28 -4.39 -8.12
C ASP A 46 4.77 -4.13 -8.41
N GLN A 47 5.14 -3.81 -9.66
CA GLN A 47 6.54 -3.51 -10.00
C GLN A 47 7.04 -2.25 -9.28
N ARG A 48 6.22 -1.20 -9.23
CA ARG A 48 6.58 0.06 -8.59
C ARG A 48 6.49 0.00 -7.07
N ARG A 49 5.63 -0.87 -6.51
CA ARG A 49 5.61 -1.17 -5.07
C ARG A 49 6.97 -1.65 -4.59
N ARG A 50 7.61 -2.59 -5.30
CA ARG A 50 8.94 -3.10 -4.91
C ARG A 50 10.01 -2.01 -4.95
N GLN A 51 9.91 -1.09 -5.92
CA GLN A 51 10.80 0.07 -6.01
C GLN A 51 10.60 1.00 -4.80
N LEU A 52 9.36 1.33 -4.42
CA LEU A 52 9.10 2.14 -3.22
C LEU A 52 9.47 1.42 -1.93
N TYR A 53 9.25 0.11 -1.82
CA TYR A 53 9.69 -0.66 -0.67
C TYR A 53 11.21 -0.52 -0.49
N ARG A 54 11.99 -0.72 -1.55
CA ARG A 54 13.46 -0.50 -1.53
C ARG A 54 13.84 0.92 -1.14
N LEU A 55 13.12 1.92 -1.63
CA LEU A 55 13.35 3.33 -1.27
C LEU A 55 13.14 3.58 0.23
N THR A 56 12.14 2.94 0.83
CA THR A 56 11.81 3.07 2.26
C THR A 56 12.62 2.15 3.18
N THR A 57 13.25 1.11 2.66
CA THR A 57 14.10 0.17 3.43
C THR A 57 15.59 0.33 3.17
N GLY A 58 16.00 1.22 2.26
CA GLY A 58 17.39 1.38 1.84
C GLY A 58 18.30 2.07 2.86
N GLY A 59 17.76 2.58 3.96
CA GLY A 59 18.52 3.21 5.05
C GLY A 59 19.05 2.22 6.08
N ALA A 60 19.76 2.74 7.10
CA ALA A 60 20.26 1.93 8.22
C ALA A 60 19.13 1.30 9.05
N GLU A 61 17.99 2.00 9.16
CA GLU A 61 16.76 1.47 9.73
C GLU A 61 15.60 1.62 8.73
N PRO A 62 14.69 0.63 8.65
CA PRO A 62 13.51 0.72 7.80
C PRO A 62 12.60 1.87 8.25
N ARG A 63 12.21 2.73 7.32
CA ARG A 63 11.29 3.84 7.61
C ARG A 63 9.88 3.31 7.91
N PRO A 64 9.06 3.98 8.74
CA PRO A 64 7.67 3.58 8.99
C PRO A 64 6.86 3.36 7.71
N SER A 65 7.07 4.20 6.69
CA SER A 65 6.42 4.08 5.39
C SER A 65 6.66 2.75 4.66
N SER A 66 7.73 2.03 5.00
CA SER A 66 7.99 0.69 4.45
C SER A 66 6.88 -0.30 4.79
N ARG A 67 6.15 -0.11 5.89
CA ARG A 67 5.05 -0.97 6.32
C ARG A 67 3.91 -1.02 5.30
N LEU A 68 3.64 0.07 4.59
CA LEU A 68 2.61 0.13 3.55
C LEU A 68 2.93 -0.73 2.33
N PHE A 69 4.22 -0.91 2.06
CA PHE A 69 4.71 -1.69 0.93
C PHE A 69 5.18 -3.08 1.34
N ALA A 70 5.19 -3.40 2.64
CA ALA A 70 5.73 -4.63 3.15
C ALA A 70 4.85 -5.83 2.80
N GLY A 71 5.51 -6.98 2.60
CA GLY A 71 4.87 -8.23 2.24
C GLY A 71 5.16 -8.63 0.81
N ASP A 72 5.13 -9.93 0.57
CA ASP A 72 5.11 -10.53 -0.75
C ASP A 72 4.16 -11.70 -0.62
N ALA A 73 3.30 -11.90 -1.59
CA ALA A 73 2.50 -13.10 -1.55
C ALA A 73 3.33 -14.28 -1.99
N ARG A 74 3.08 -15.38 -1.29
CA ARG A 74 3.94 -16.55 -1.30
C ARG A 74 3.25 -17.63 -2.09
N HIS A 75 4.06 -18.37 -2.83
CA HIS A 75 3.65 -19.64 -3.41
C HIS A 75 4.03 -20.74 -2.41
N PRO A 76 3.09 -21.31 -1.65
CA PRO A 76 3.39 -22.39 -0.73
C PRO A 76 3.56 -23.72 -1.50
N GLY A 77 4.66 -23.88 -2.24
CA GLY A 77 5.00 -25.18 -2.88
C GLY A 77 3.92 -25.76 -3.81
N ASP A 78 3.97 -27.09 -4.02
CA ASP A 78 3.25 -27.90 -5.02
C ASP A 78 1.70 -27.75 -5.09
N ASP A 79 1.05 -27.08 -4.13
CA ASP A 79 -0.39 -26.85 -4.14
C ASP A 79 -0.73 -25.47 -4.70
N ALA A 80 -1.37 -25.47 -5.88
CA ALA A 80 -1.43 -24.41 -6.89
C ALA A 80 -2.17 -23.09 -6.54
N SER A 81 -2.32 -22.72 -5.26
CA SER A 81 -3.01 -21.47 -4.88
C SER A 81 -2.02 -20.45 -4.33
N TRP A 82 -1.95 -19.29 -4.98
CA TRP A 82 -1.19 -18.15 -4.49
C TRP A 82 -1.81 -17.66 -3.17
N VAL A 83 -1.03 -17.56 -2.09
CA VAL A 83 -1.54 -17.07 -0.80
C VAL A 83 -1.35 -15.56 -0.77
N PRO A 84 -2.43 -14.76 -0.87
CA PRO A 84 -2.32 -13.31 -0.88
C PRO A 84 -1.76 -12.81 0.45
N CYS A 85 -0.94 -11.76 0.40
CA CYS A 85 -0.48 -11.08 1.60
C CYS A 85 -1.47 -9.96 1.90
N ILE A 86 -2.17 -10.08 3.02
CA ILE A 86 -3.17 -9.13 3.47
C ILE A 86 -2.66 -8.47 4.75
N ARG A 87 -2.76 -7.15 4.84
CA ARG A 87 -2.49 -6.40 6.07
C ARG A 87 -3.49 -5.26 6.28
N VAL A 88 -3.65 -4.94 7.55
CA VAL A 88 -4.46 -3.82 8.05
C VAL A 88 -3.52 -2.87 8.77
N LEU A 89 -3.63 -1.59 8.45
CA LEU A 89 -2.95 -0.47 9.08
C LEU A 89 -3.99 0.36 9.82
N GLU A 90 -3.75 0.61 11.10
CA GLU A 90 -4.64 1.43 11.92
C GLU A 90 -4.49 2.93 11.59
N PRO A 91 -5.49 3.78 11.91
CA PRO A 91 -5.43 5.21 11.62
C PRO A 91 -4.17 5.91 12.16
N ASP A 92 -3.71 5.50 13.34
CA ASP A 92 -2.47 6.03 13.94
C ASP A 92 -1.23 5.63 13.13
N GLU A 93 -1.17 4.37 12.68
CA GLU A 93 -0.10 3.89 11.79
C GLU A 93 -0.15 4.58 10.43
N VAL A 94 -1.33 4.79 9.87
CA VAL A 94 -1.52 5.50 8.60
C VAL A 94 -1.05 6.96 8.74
N SER A 95 -1.30 7.59 9.88
CA SER A 95 -0.83 8.95 10.16
C SER A 95 0.70 9.02 10.28
N GLU A 96 1.32 8.06 10.96
CA GLU A 96 2.79 7.92 11.04
C GLU A 96 3.40 7.73 9.64
N ILE A 97 2.82 6.84 8.84
CA ILE A 97 3.25 6.55 7.47
C ILE A 97 3.06 7.78 6.58
N ALA A 98 1.96 8.53 6.72
CA ALA A 98 1.72 9.75 5.94
C ALA A 98 2.82 10.79 6.20
N ALA A 99 3.14 11.02 7.48
CA ALA A 99 4.14 11.99 7.89
C ALA A 99 5.54 11.62 7.36
N ASP A 100 5.91 10.34 7.43
CA ASP A 100 7.21 9.85 6.94
C ASP A 100 7.28 9.81 5.40
N LEU A 101 6.21 9.39 4.72
CA LEU A 101 6.22 9.24 3.26
C LEU A 101 6.35 10.57 2.53
N VAL A 102 5.88 11.68 3.11
CA VAL A 102 6.05 13.04 2.56
C VAL A 102 7.50 13.50 2.60
N LEU A 103 8.33 12.94 3.48
CA LEU A 103 9.77 13.25 3.54
C LEU A 103 10.56 12.58 2.40
N VAL A 104 9.97 11.58 1.74
CA VAL A 104 10.56 10.94 0.56
C VAL A 104 10.25 11.78 -0.66
N GLY A 105 11.29 12.29 -1.32
CA GLY A 105 11.15 13.22 -2.42
C GLY A 105 11.97 12.86 -3.65
N GLU A 106 11.99 13.79 -4.60
CA GLU A 106 12.71 13.64 -5.87
C GLU A 106 14.19 13.31 -5.66
N LYS A 107 14.85 13.93 -4.67
CA LYS A 107 16.27 13.66 -4.37
C LYS A 107 16.54 12.20 -4.03
N ASP A 108 15.66 11.57 -3.25
CA ASP A 108 15.80 10.16 -2.87
C ASP A 108 15.59 9.24 -4.08
N VAL A 109 14.64 9.60 -4.94
CA VAL A 109 14.34 8.86 -6.17
C VAL A 109 15.49 8.99 -7.17
N CYS A 110 16.00 10.19 -7.41
CA CYS A 110 17.16 10.44 -8.28
C CYS A 110 18.44 9.77 -7.76
N ALA A 111 18.59 9.61 -6.44
CA ALA A 111 19.74 8.93 -5.87
C ALA A 111 19.71 7.40 -6.08
N MET A 112 18.53 6.81 -6.30
CA MET A 112 18.34 5.35 -6.32
C MET A 112 17.96 4.78 -7.69
N PHE A 113 17.35 5.57 -8.58
CA PHE A 113 16.81 5.11 -9.86
C PHE A 113 17.45 5.82 -11.05
N ARG A 114 17.37 5.20 -12.23
CA ARG A 114 17.84 5.80 -13.49
C ARG A 114 16.84 6.83 -14.01
N ASP A 115 17.31 7.81 -14.76
CA ASP A 115 16.48 8.91 -15.32
C ASP A 115 15.20 8.44 -16.01
N GLU A 116 15.28 7.35 -16.77
CA GLU A 116 14.15 6.73 -17.47
C GLU A 116 13.07 6.15 -16.54
N GLU A 117 13.43 5.80 -15.30
CA GLU A 117 12.52 5.25 -14.27
C GLU A 117 11.98 6.34 -13.34
N ILE A 118 12.73 7.44 -13.14
CA ILE A 118 12.42 8.50 -12.16
C ILE A 118 11.00 9.04 -12.35
N ALA A 119 10.62 9.39 -13.59
CA ALA A 119 9.29 9.95 -13.86
C ALA A 119 8.16 8.98 -13.46
N GLY A 120 8.35 7.68 -13.71
CA GLY A 120 7.37 6.65 -13.35
C GLY A 120 7.30 6.38 -11.85
N VAL A 121 8.45 6.37 -11.16
CA VAL A 121 8.53 6.20 -9.70
C VAL A 121 7.96 7.43 -8.99
N MET A 122 8.30 8.64 -9.43
CA MET A 122 7.78 9.90 -8.89
C MET A 122 6.26 9.99 -9.03
N ALA A 123 5.72 9.74 -10.23
CA ALA A 123 4.27 9.76 -10.43
C ALA A 123 3.54 8.76 -9.53
N PHE A 124 4.14 7.60 -9.28
CA PHE A 124 3.59 6.63 -8.35
C PHE A 124 3.70 7.07 -6.90
N LEU A 125 4.87 7.57 -6.48
CA LEU A 125 5.09 8.11 -5.14
C LEU A 125 4.08 9.22 -4.81
N THR A 126 3.90 10.19 -5.72
CA THR A 126 2.92 11.27 -5.58
C THR A 126 1.51 10.70 -5.38
N ARG A 127 1.10 9.72 -6.18
CA ARG A 127 -0.22 9.09 -6.04
C ARG A 127 -0.40 8.39 -4.68
N VAL A 128 0.63 7.68 -4.20
CA VAL A 128 0.59 7.03 -2.89
C VAL A 128 0.57 8.08 -1.77
N GLN A 129 1.39 9.13 -1.86
CA GLN A 129 1.40 10.23 -0.90
C GLN A 129 0.02 10.87 -0.77
N HIS A 130 -0.62 11.23 -1.89
CA HIS A 130 -1.97 11.79 -1.87
C HIS A 130 -2.96 10.84 -1.19
N PHE A 131 -2.98 9.58 -1.60
CA PHE A 131 -3.86 8.58 -1.00
C PHE A 131 -3.68 8.43 0.50
N VAL A 132 -2.43 8.27 0.97
CA VAL A 132 -2.14 8.06 2.39
C VAL A 132 -2.45 9.33 3.20
N VAL A 133 -2.12 10.52 2.68
CA VAL A 133 -2.42 11.80 3.32
C VAL A 133 -3.93 12.02 3.44
N ASP A 134 -4.68 11.75 2.37
CA ASP A 134 -6.14 11.89 2.40
C ASP A 134 -6.77 10.87 3.35
N THR A 135 -6.23 9.65 3.41
CA THR A 135 -6.67 8.62 4.37
C THR A 135 -6.41 9.04 5.81
N ALA A 136 -5.20 9.53 6.10
CA ALA A 136 -4.81 10.00 7.42
C ALA A 136 -5.68 11.20 7.86
N ARG A 137 -5.93 12.16 6.96
CA ARG A 137 -6.80 13.32 7.22
C ARG A 137 -8.24 12.92 7.53
N ALA A 138 -8.73 11.86 6.89
CA ALA A 138 -10.06 11.31 7.17
C ALA A 138 -10.10 10.52 8.49
N GLY A 139 -8.97 10.25 9.15
CA GLY A 139 -8.89 9.38 10.32
C GLY A 139 -9.16 7.91 10.00
N ASN A 140 -8.99 7.54 8.73
CA ASN A 140 -9.21 6.18 8.24
C ASN A 140 -7.94 5.33 8.38
N GLY A 141 -8.11 4.02 8.53
CA GLY A 141 -7.04 3.06 8.35
C GLY A 141 -6.96 2.59 6.89
N ILE A 142 -6.03 1.66 6.63
CA ILE A 142 -5.82 1.07 5.30
C ILE A 142 -5.85 -0.44 5.40
N VAL A 143 -6.56 -1.10 4.48
CA VAL A 143 -6.40 -2.53 4.22
C VAL A 143 -5.79 -2.70 2.85
N TYR A 144 -4.71 -3.49 2.77
CA TYR A 144 -4.09 -3.79 1.49
C TYR A 144 -3.90 -5.29 1.26
N LEU A 145 -3.93 -5.67 -0.02
CA LEU A 145 -3.74 -7.03 -0.51
C LEU A 145 -2.69 -7.05 -1.62
N ILE A 146 -1.79 -8.00 -1.54
CA ILE A 146 -0.83 -8.38 -2.59
C ILE A 146 -1.25 -9.78 -3.05
N GLY A 147 -1.78 -9.91 -4.26
CA GLY A 147 -2.46 -11.12 -4.77
C GLY A 147 -2.37 -11.29 -6.27
#